data_AF-A0A1J3H3X0-F1
#
_entry.id   AF-A0A1J3H3X0-F1
#
_cell.length_a   1.000
_cell.length_b   1.000
_cell.length_c   1.000
_cell.angle_alpha   90.00
_cell.angle_beta   90.00
_cell.angle_gamma   90.00
#
_symmetry.space_group_name_H-M   'P 1'
#
loop_
_entity.id
_entity.type
_entity.pdbx_description
1 polymer ?
#
loop_
_entity_poly.entity_id
_entity_poly.type
_entity_poly.pdbx_seq_one_letter_code
_entity_poly.pdbx_strand_id
1 'polypeptide(L)'
;KQDMHQLWTTCSYLVAKSGLPQEILAKHLPIELVAKVEELRLKSSMPLRSLMPHHHDLTSALDLEDQKIRRMRRALDASDVELVKLMVMGEGLNLDESLALIYAVENCSREVVKALLELGAADVNYPAGPTGKTALHIAAEMVSPDMVAVLLDHHADPNVQTVDGITPLDILRTLTSDFLFKG
;
A
#
# COMPACT_ATOMS: atom_id res chain seq x y z
N LYS A 1 1.33 31.96 -10.91
CA LYS A 1 0.26 31.23 -11.66
C LYS A 1 0.42 29.71 -11.56
N GLN A 2 1.65 29.19 -11.41
CA GLN A 2 1.95 27.76 -11.27
C GLN A 2 1.47 27.18 -9.92
N ASP A 3 1.54 27.98 -8.84
CA ASP A 3 1.21 27.53 -7.47
C ASP A 3 -0.26 27.16 -7.28
N MET A 4 -1.17 27.90 -7.94
CA MET A 4 -2.61 27.63 -7.87
C MET A 4 -2.97 26.31 -8.57
N HIS A 5 -2.29 25.97 -9.65
CA HIS A 5 -2.52 24.72 -10.38
C HIS A 5 -1.97 23.51 -9.62
N GLN A 6 -0.87 23.71 -8.90
CA GLN A 6 -0.26 22.67 -8.07
C GLN A 6 -1.13 22.37 -6.84
N LEU A 7 -1.58 23.40 -6.12
CA LEU A 7 -2.55 23.26 -5.03
C LEU A 7 -3.84 22.57 -5.49
N TRP A 8 -4.35 22.96 -6.66
CA TRP A 8 -5.55 22.36 -7.24
C TRP A 8 -5.37 20.86 -7.48
N THR A 9 -4.23 20.45 -8.03
CA THR A 9 -3.94 19.04 -8.28
C THR A 9 -3.85 18.24 -6.99
N THR A 10 -3.12 18.76 -6.00
CA THR A 10 -2.94 18.11 -4.70
C THR A 10 -4.28 17.93 -3.99
N CYS A 11 -5.13 18.96 -4.01
CA CYS A 11 -6.47 18.89 -3.45
C CYS A 11 -7.35 17.83 -4.15
N SER A 12 -7.34 17.79 -5.49
CA SER A 12 -8.09 16.76 -6.24
C SER A 12 -7.62 15.34 -5.93
N TYR A 13 -6.31 15.14 -5.74
CA TYR A 13 -5.75 13.84 -5.37
C TYR A 13 -6.12 13.41 -3.94
N LEU A 14 -6.04 14.33 -2.97
CA LEU A 14 -6.46 14.06 -1.59
C LEU A 14 -7.94 13.70 -1.51
N VAL A 15 -8.80 14.40 -2.29
CA VAL A 15 -10.24 14.10 -2.39
C VAL A 15 -10.50 12.76 -3.10
N ALA A 16 -9.66 12.38 -4.06
CA ALA A 16 -9.75 11.06 -4.69
C ALA A 16 -9.43 9.94 -3.69
N LYS A 17 -8.39 10.10 -2.85
CA LYS A 17 -7.97 9.14 -1.83
C LYS A 17 -8.85 9.11 -0.57
N SER A 18 -9.64 10.15 -0.29
CA SER A 18 -10.45 10.24 0.94
C SER A 18 -11.69 9.34 0.98
N GLY A 19 -11.98 8.58 -0.09
CA GLY A 19 -13.10 7.64 -0.12
C GLY A 19 -14.50 8.28 -0.13
N LEU A 20 -14.61 9.61 -0.29
CA LEU A 20 -15.90 10.30 -0.30
C LEU A 20 -16.84 9.78 -1.40
N PRO A 21 -18.13 9.52 -1.11
CA PRO A 21 -19.08 9.03 -2.12
C PRO A 21 -19.33 10.08 -3.22
N GLN A 22 -19.54 9.59 -4.45
CA GLN A 22 -19.70 10.41 -5.66
C GLN A 22 -20.84 11.43 -5.54
N GLU A 23 -21.92 11.08 -4.85
CA GLU A 23 -23.07 11.95 -4.60
C GLU A 23 -22.71 13.23 -3.82
N ILE A 24 -21.75 13.14 -2.89
CA ILE A 24 -21.32 14.29 -2.10
C ILE A 24 -20.44 15.21 -2.96
N LEU A 25 -19.56 14.61 -3.77
CA LEU A 25 -18.69 15.33 -4.70
C LEU A 25 -19.52 16.08 -5.75
N ALA A 26 -20.49 15.41 -6.38
CA ALA A 26 -21.37 16.01 -7.39
C ALA A 26 -22.22 17.19 -6.88
N LYS A 27 -22.52 17.22 -5.58
CA LYS A 27 -23.28 18.32 -4.95
C LYS A 27 -22.44 19.55 -4.63
N HIS A 28 -21.14 19.38 -4.36
CA HIS A 28 -20.29 20.43 -3.79
C HIS A 28 -19.13 20.86 -4.71
N LEU A 29 -18.85 20.08 -5.77
CA LEU A 29 -17.79 20.35 -6.72
C LEU A 29 -18.35 20.51 -8.13
N PRO A 30 -17.74 21.36 -8.97
CA PRO A 30 -18.03 21.45 -10.39
C PRO A 30 -17.88 20.11 -11.11
N ILE A 31 -18.69 19.88 -12.15
CA ILE A 31 -18.70 18.65 -12.96
C ILE A 31 -17.30 18.26 -13.47
N GLU A 32 -16.51 19.22 -13.93
CA GLU A 32 -15.14 18.96 -14.41
C GLU A 32 -14.21 18.43 -13.30
N LEU A 33 -14.39 18.87 -12.05
CA LEU A 33 -13.60 18.40 -10.92
C LEU A 33 -14.03 17.01 -10.47
N VAL A 34 -15.32 16.73 -10.51
CA VAL A 34 -15.88 15.41 -10.18
C VAL A 34 -15.39 14.38 -11.18
N ALA A 35 -15.46 14.68 -12.48
CA ALA A 35 -14.91 13.84 -13.54
C ALA A 35 -13.40 13.59 -13.37
N LYS A 36 -12.64 14.61 -12.94
CA LYS A 36 -11.20 14.47 -12.68
C LYS A 36 -10.89 13.58 -11.48
N VAL A 37 -11.65 13.72 -10.39
CA VAL A 37 -11.53 12.88 -9.19
C VAL A 37 -11.89 11.43 -9.52
N GLU A 38 -12.91 11.20 -10.35
CA GLU A 38 -13.28 9.87 -10.85
C GLU A 38 -12.19 9.25 -11.72
N GLU A 39 -11.61 10.02 -12.65
CA GLU A 39 -10.48 9.57 -13.47
C GLU A 39 -9.29 9.13 -12.59
N LEU A 40 -8.99 9.89 -11.53
CA LEU A 40 -7.94 9.56 -10.57
C LEU A 40 -8.26 8.28 -9.78
N ARG A 41 -9.51 8.09 -9.35
CA ARG A 41 -9.97 6.86 -8.67
C ARG A 41 -9.91 5.65 -9.59
N LEU A 42 -10.35 5.78 -10.85
CA LEU A 42 -10.27 4.73 -11.86
C LEU A 42 -8.81 4.36 -12.18
N LYS A 43 -7.92 5.35 -12.31
CA LYS A 43 -6.49 5.11 -12.50
C LYS A 43 -5.86 4.36 -11.32
N SER A 44 -6.28 4.63 -10.09
CA SER A 44 -5.85 3.87 -8.92
C SER A 44 -6.44 2.45 -8.85
N SER A 45 -7.52 2.19 -9.59
CA SER A 45 -8.26 0.92 -9.60
C SER A 45 -7.95 0.00 -10.80
N MET A 46 -7.19 0.46 -11.80
CA MET A 46 -6.93 -0.30 -13.03
C MET A 46 -5.53 -0.93 -13.04
N PRO A 47 -5.39 -2.22 -13.43
CA PRO A 47 -4.11 -2.74 -13.89
C PRO A 47 -3.84 -2.16 -15.28
N LEU A 48 -2.82 -1.30 -15.35
CA LEU A 48 -2.41 -0.54 -16.52
C LEU A 48 -2.22 -1.43 -17.77
N ARG A 49 -3.09 -1.30 -18.76
CA ARG A 49 -2.75 -1.70 -20.14
C ARG A 49 -3.15 -0.61 -21.13
N SER A 50 -2.11 0.06 -21.61
CA SER A 50 -2.06 0.88 -22.82
C SER A 50 -2.71 2.27 -22.74
N LEU A 51 -1.89 3.32 -22.64
CA LEU A 51 -1.74 4.38 -23.66
C LEU A 51 -0.91 5.56 -23.12
N MET A 52 0.13 5.93 -23.86
CA MET A 52 0.78 7.26 -23.87
C MET A 52 0.49 7.90 -25.25
N PRO A 53 0.85 9.18 -25.54
CA PRO A 53 1.35 10.29 -24.69
C PRO A 53 0.50 11.58 -24.93
N HIS A 54 0.49 12.66 -24.14
CA HIS A 54 1.52 13.70 -23.96
C HIS A 54 0.94 14.77 -23.00
N HIS A 55 1.58 15.08 -21.87
CA HIS A 55 1.56 16.39 -21.16
C HIS A 55 2.59 16.27 -20.02
N HIS A 56 3.63 17.12 -20.01
CA HIS A 56 4.96 16.74 -19.49
C HIS A 56 5.39 17.40 -18.17
N ASP A 57 4.48 17.74 -17.25
CA ASP A 57 4.92 18.44 -16.01
C ASP A 57 4.28 17.99 -14.70
N LEU A 58 3.11 17.33 -14.74
CA LEU A 58 2.44 16.81 -13.54
C LEU A 58 2.55 15.28 -13.41
N THR A 59 2.78 14.62 -14.55
CA THR A 59 3.06 13.19 -14.66
C THR A 59 4.40 12.85 -14.01
N SER A 60 5.36 13.78 -13.99
CA SER A 60 6.73 13.53 -13.54
C SER A 60 6.84 13.14 -12.05
N ALA A 61 6.10 13.79 -11.15
CA ALA A 61 6.16 13.49 -9.71
C ALA A 61 5.47 12.16 -9.36
N LEU A 62 4.31 11.89 -9.97
CA LEU A 62 3.60 10.61 -9.82
C LEU A 62 4.38 9.45 -10.46
N ASP A 63 4.97 9.69 -11.64
CA ASP A 63 5.86 8.73 -12.31
C ASP A 63 7.07 8.41 -11.43
N LEU A 64 7.60 9.38 -10.68
CA LEU A 64 8.74 9.19 -9.78
C LEU A 64 8.38 8.32 -8.57
N GLU A 65 7.23 8.53 -7.91
CA GLU A 65 6.76 7.68 -6.81
C GLU A 65 6.46 6.26 -7.28
N ASP A 66 5.75 6.10 -8.40
CA ASP A 66 5.49 4.80 -9.02
C ASP A 66 6.79 4.10 -9.47
N GLN A 67 7.78 4.87 -9.92
CA GLN A 67 9.09 4.34 -10.27
C GLN A 67 9.85 3.85 -9.04
N LYS A 68 9.76 4.55 -7.91
CA LYS A 68 10.36 4.16 -6.63
C LYS A 68 9.75 2.88 -6.10
N ILE A 69 8.42 2.78 -6.08
CA ILE A 69 7.69 1.56 -5.67
C ILE A 69 8.10 0.37 -6.55
N ARG A 70 8.15 0.56 -7.87
CA ARG A 70 8.58 -0.50 -8.80
C ARG A 70 10.02 -0.95 -8.58
N ARG A 71 10.92 -0.01 -8.30
CA ARG A 71 12.32 -0.33 -7.97
C ARG A 71 12.43 -1.13 -6.67
N MET A 72 11.73 -0.71 -5.63
CA MET A 72 11.70 -1.41 -4.33
C MET A 72 11.19 -2.84 -4.50
N ARG A 73 10.06 -3.03 -5.20
CA ARG A 73 9.48 -4.37 -5.44
C ARG A 73 10.44 -5.28 -6.21
N ARG A 74 11.11 -4.78 -7.24
CA ARG A 74 12.12 -5.56 -7.97
C ARG A 74 13.30 -5.98 -7.09
N ALA A 75 13.73 -5.13 -6.17
CA ALA A 75 14.79 -5.48 -5.22
C ALA A 75 14.32 -6.59 -4.27
N LEU A 76 13.08 -6.51 -3.77
CA LEU A 76 12.47 -7.55 -2.92
C LEU A 76 12.27 -8.87 -3.69
N ASP A 77 11.77 -8.83 -4.93
CA ASP A 77 11.62 -10.02 -5.79
C ASP A 77 12.97 -10.70 -6.04
N ALA A 78 14.03 -9.91 -6.20
CA ALA A 78 15.40 -10.40 -6.36
C ALA A 78 16.06 -10.80 -5.03
N SER A 79 15.38 -10.62 -3.89
CA SER A 79 15.94 -10.80 -2.54
C SER A 79 17.23 -9.99 -2.30
N ASP A 80 17.38 -8.86 -2.98
CA ASP A 80 18.55 -7.98 -2.90
C ASP A 80 18.40 -6.99 -1.73
N VAL A 81 18.61 -7.51 -0.51
CA VAL A 81 18.50 -6.74 0.74
C VAL A 81 19.49 -5.58 0.78
N GLU A 82 20.67 -5.72 0.18
CA GLU A 82 21.66 -4.64 0.18
C GLU A 82 21.19 -3.47 -0.70
N LEU A 83 20.57 -3.77 -1.85
CA LEU A 83 19.94 -2.74 -2.67
C LEU A 83 18.78 -2.04 -1.93
N VAL A 84 17.95 -2.79 -1.21
CA VAL A 84 16.89 -2.21 -0.35
C VAL A 84 17.50 -1.29 0.70
N LYS A 85 18.59 -1.71 1.35
CA LYS A 85 19.30 -0.92 2.35
C LYS A 85 19.90 0.36 1.77
N LEU A 86 20.52 0.29 0.58
CA LEU A 86 21.03 1.46 -0.14
C LEU A 86 19.91 2.43 -0.54
N MET A 87 18.77 1.92 -0.97
CA MET A 87 17.59 2.73 -1.29
C MET A 87 17.08 3.50 -0.07
N VAL A 88 16.99 2.84 1.09
CA VAL A 88 16.54 3.47 2.34
C VAL A 88 17.57 4.49 2.85
N MET A 89 18.84 4.11 2.97
CA MET A 89 19.87 4.97 3.59
C MET A 89 20.43 6.04 2.65
N GLY A 90 20.55 5.73 1.35
CA GLY A 90 21.17 6.61 0.35
C GLY A 90 20.18 7.52 -0.34
N GLU A 91 19.03 6.99 -0.75
CA GLU A 91 18.00 7.77 -1.46
C GLU A 91 16.90 8.32 -0.53
N GLY A 92 16.86 7.88 0.73
CA GLY A 92 15.85 8.29 1.71
C GLY A 92 14.46 7.72 1.40
N LEU A 93 14.40 6.54 0.79
CA LEU A 93 13.14 5.88 0.47
C LEU A 93 12.44 5.37 1.73
N ASN A 94 11.15 5.68 1.88
CA ASN A 94 10.32 5.19 2.96
C ASN A 94 9.72 3.81 2.61
N LEU A 95 10.00 2.80 3.45
CA LEU A 95 9.50 1.44 3.29
C LEU A 95 7.97 1.36 3.49
N ASP A 96 7.42 2.21 4.34
CA ASP A 96 5.99 2.23 4.65
C ASP A 96 5.18 2.85 3.51
N GLU A 97 5.63 3.98 2.97
CA GLU A 97 5.00 4.61 1.80
C GLU A 97 5.04 3.72 0.56
N SER A 98 6.12 2.94 0.41
CA SER A 98 6.27 1.99 -0.70
C SER A 98 5.57 0.64 -0.46
N LEU A 99 4.98 0.45 0.73
CA LEU A 99 4.32 -0.79 1.16
C LEU A 99 5.25 -2.01 1.06
N ALA A 100 6.55 -1.79 1.28
CA ALA A 100 7.59 -2.79 1.06
C ALA A 100 7.38 -4.03 1.95
N LEU A 101 7.04 -3.82 3.23
CA LEU A 101 6.83 -4.92 4.17
C LEU A 101 5.62 -5.79 3.80
N ILE A 102 4.49 -5.16 3.48
CA ILE A 102 3.27 -5.88 3.06
C ILE A 102 3.52 -6.66 1.78
N TYR A 103 4.18 -6.04 0.80
CA TYR A 103 4.54 -6.72 -0.44
C TYR A 103 5.46 -7.91 -0.18
N ALA A 104 6.47 -7.76 0.69
CA ALA A 104 7.40 -8.82 1.03
C ALA A 104 6.70 -9.99 1.74
N VAL A 105 5.75 -9.71 2.63
CA VAL A 105 4.96 -10.78 3.30
C VAL A 105 4.13 -11.58 2.30
N GLU A 106 3.57 -10.92 1.29
CA GLU A 106 2.73 -11.57 0.29
C GLU A 106 3.53 -12.34 -0.76
N ASN A 107 4.72 -11.85 -1.15
CA ASN A 107 5.43 -12.31 -2.35
C ASN A 107 6.85 -12.86 -2.11
N CYS A 108 7.46 -12.63 -0.94
CA CYS A 108 8.86 -12.98 -0.68
C CYS A 108 9.00 -14.09 0.37
N SER A 109 10.25 -14.54 0.58
CA SER A 109 10.56 -15.52 1.62
C SER A 109 10.62 -14.90 3.01
N ARG A 110 10.54 -15.76 4.03
CA ARG A 110 10.69 -15.41 5.44
C ARG A 110 11.96 -14.61 5.71
N GLU A 111 13.05 -15.00 5.09
CA GLU A 111 14.38 -14.41 5.29
C GLU A 111 14.42 -12.96 4.80
N VAL A 112 13.75 -12.66 3.68
CA VAL A 112 13.65 -11.30 3.15
C VAL A 112 12.82 -10.42 4.08
N VAL A 113 11.67 -10.92 4.56
CA VAL A 113 10.82 -10.19 5.52
C VAL A 113 11.59 -9.91 6.80
N LYS A 114 12.28 -10.91 7.34
CA LYS A 114 13.11 -10.75 8.54
C LYS A 114 14.21 -9.71 8.34
N ALA A 115 14.95 -9.80 7.22
CA ALA A 115 16.00 -8.84 6.92
C ALA A 115 15.45 -7.41 6.77
N LEU A 116 14.27 -7.25 6.17
CA LEU A 116 13.60 -5.95 6.05
C LEU A 116 13.22 -5.36 7.41
N LEU A 117 12.72 -6.19 8.33
CA LEU A 117 12.37 -5.78 9.70
C LEU A 117 13.62 -5.45 10.53
N GLU A 118 14.71 -6.20 10.35
CA GLU A 118 16.00 -5.93 10.99
C GLU A 118 16.65 -4.61 10.56
N LEU A 119 16.28 -4.06 9.39
CA LEU A 119 16.70 -2.71 9.00
C LEU A 119 16.12 -1.63 9.93
N GLY A 120 15.01 -1.91 10.63
CA GLY A 120 14.37 -0.98 11.56
C GLY A 120 13.79 0.29 10.91
N ALA A 121 13.62 0.27 9.58
CA ALA A 121 13.17 1.42 8.80
C ALA A 121 11.71 1.32 8.34
N ALA A 122 11.03 0.21 8.64
CA ALA A 122 9.61 0.00 8.37
C ALA A 122 8.84 -0.14 9.69
N ASP A 123 7.66 0.48 9.77
CA ASP A 123 6.73 0.23 10.86
C ASP A 123 5.95 -1.06 10.58
N VAL A 124 6.17 -2.07 11.43
CA VAL A 124 5.52 -3.38 11.34
C VAL A 124 3.98 -3.29 11.45
N ASN A 125 3.48 -2.23 12.10
CA ASN A 125 2.05 -2.00 12.33
C ASN A 125 1.46 -1.01 11.33
N TYR A 126 2.21 -0.61 10.29
CA TYR A 126 1.75 0.37 9.31
C TYR A 126 0.47 -0.11 8.60
N PRO A 127 -0.66 0.61 8.73
CA PRO A 127 -1.90 0.27 8.05
C PRO A 127 -1.84 0.76 6.60
N ALA A 128 -2.12 -0.14 5.67
CA ALA A 128 -1.98 0.15 4.25
C ALA A 128 -3.26 -0.06 3.45
N GLY A 129 -3.32 0.67 2.34
CA GLY A 129 -4.38 0.55 1.36
C GLY A 129 -5.75 1.02 1.88
N PRO A 130 -6.80 0.88 1.07
CA PRO A 130 -8.14 1.35 1.41
C PRO A 130 -8.78 0.56 2.55
N THR A 131 -8.32 -0.66 2.82
CA THR A 131 -8.82 -1.51 3.90
C THR A 131 -8.08 -1.29 5.22
N GLY A 132 -6.95 -0.58 5.22
CA GLY A 132 -6.13 -0.37 6.42
C GLY A 132 -5.52 -1.66 6.97
N LYS A 133 -5.22 -2.63 6.10
CA LYS A 133 -4.60 -3.90 6.51
C LYS A 133 -3.12 -3.68 6.85
N THR A 134 -2.66 -4.32 7.91
CA THR A 134 -1.24 -4.42 8.27
C THR A 134 -0.62 -5.70 7.72
N ALA A 135 0.71 -5.82 7.81
CA ALA A 135 1.43 -7.03 7.45
C ALA A 135 0.89 -8.30 8.15
N LEU A 136 0.46 -8.17 9.42
CA LEU A 136 -0.07 -9.29 10.19
C LEU A 136 -1.45 -9.77 9.69
N HIS A 137 -2.28 -8.86 9.16
CA HIS A 137 -3.54 -9.24 8.51
C HIS A 137 -3.27 -10.07 7.25
N ILE A 138 -2.28 -9.67 6.44
CA ILE A 138 -1.92 -10.39 5.22
C ILE A 138 -1.36 -11.78 5.54
N ALA A 139 -0.48 -11.88 6.53
CA ALA A 139 0.05 -13.17 6.98
C ALA A 139 -1.07 -14.11 7.49
N ALA A 140 -2.08 -13.57 8.17
CA ALA A 140 -3.26 -14.31 8.62
C ALA A 140 -4.12 -14.80 7.44
N GLU A 141 -4.34 -13.98 6.41
CA GLU A 141 -5.09 -14.37 5.20
C GLU A 141 -4.38 -15.47 4.40
N MET A 142 -3.05 -15.43 4.37
CA MET A 142 -2.23 -16.46 3.73
C MET A 142 -2.16 -17.77 4.52
N VAL A 143 -2.69 -17.79 5.75
CA VAL A 143 -2.60 -18.94 6.68
C VAL A 143 -1.14 -19.37 6.87
N SER A 144 -0.23 -18.39 6.96
CA SER A 144 1.21 -18.63 7.05
C SER A 144 1.70 -18.44 8.49
N PRO A 145 1.78 -19.52 9.30
CA PRO A 145 2.23 -19.41 10.69
C PRO A 145 3.68 -18.92 10.78
N ASP A 146 4.52 -19.23 9.80
CA ASP A 146 5.91 -18.79 9.75
C ASP A 146 6.03 -17.27 9.57
N MET A 147 5.19 -16.67 8.70
CA MET A 147 5.15 -15.21 8.55
C MET A 147 4.58 -14.54 9.80
N VAL A 148 3.51 -15.10 10.37
CA VAL A 148 2.92 -14.61 11.62
C VAL A 148 3.96 -14.61 12.74
N ALA A 149 4.73 -15.68 12.90
CA ALA A 149 5.77 -15.78 13.90
C ALA A 149 6.84 -14.69 13.73
N VAL A 150 7.37 -14.49 12.52
CA VAL A 150 8.37 -13.44 12.27
C VAL A 150 7.83 -12.05 12.57
N LEU A 151 6.61 -11.74 12.16
CA LEU A 151 6.03 -10.42 12.41
C LEU A 151 5.83 -10.18 13.92
N LEU A 152 5.36 -11.19 14.67
CA LEU A 152 5.19 -11.09 16.12
C LEU A 152 6.52 -11.00 16.87
N ASP A 153 7.55 -11.73 16.44
CA ASP A 153 8.91 -11.64 16.99
C ASP A 153 9.48 -10.22 16.84
N HIS A 154 9.04 -9.49 15.82
CA HIS A 154 9.39 -8.09 15.55
C HIS A 154 8.34 -7.08 16.05
N HIS A 155 7.57 -7.44 17.07
CA HIS A 155 6.62 -6.55 17.77
C HIS A 155 5.41 -6.09 16.94
N ALA A 156 4.95 -6.89 15.98
CA ALA A 156 3.63 -6.69 15.40
C ALA A 156 2.54 -6.79 16.47
N ASP A 157 1.61 -5.83 16.48
CA ASP A 157 0.47 -5.82 17.39
C ASP A 157 -0.70 -6.61 16.79
N PRO A 158 -1.11 -7.73 17.41
CA PRO A 158 -2.22 -8.56 16.94
C PRO A 158 -3.59 -7.92 17.16
N ASN A 159 -3.68 -6.76 17.82
CA ASN A 159 -4.94 -6.07 18.10
C ASN A 159 -5.24 -4.93 17.13
N VAL A 160 -4.35 -4.64 16.17
CA VAL A 160 -4.61 -3.60 15.16
C VAL A 160 -5.84 -3.99 14.35
N GLN A 161 -6.74 -3.03 14.15
CA GLN A 161 -7.97 -3.23 13.40
C GLN A 161 -7.86 -2.61 12.01
N THR A 162 -8.42 -3.29 11.02
CA THR A 162 -8.69 -2.71 9.70
C THR A 162 -9.73 -1.59 9.80
N VAL A 163 -9.98 -0.91 8.68
CA VAL A 163 -11.07 0.08 8.56
C VAL A 163 -12.44 -0.52 8.90
N ASP A 164 -12.63 -1.81 8.63
CA ASP A 164 -13.87 -2.55 8.93
C ASP A 164 -13.93 -3.06 10.38
N GLY A 165 -12.94 -2.73 11.23
CA GLY A 165 -12.88 -3.18 12.62
C GLY A 165 -12.43 -4.64 12.79
N ILE A 166 -11.84 -5.25 11.75
CA ILE A 166 -11.42 -6.65 11.75
C ILE A 166 -10.00 -6.74 12.30
N THR A 167 -9.74 -7.67 13.22
CA THR A 167 -8.38 -7.98 13.70
C THR A 167 -7.74 -9.12 12.89
N PRO A 168 -6.40 -9.30 12.90
CA PRO A 168 -5.75 -10.47 12.32
C PRO A 168 -6.27 -11.79 12.90
N LEU A 169 -6.63 -11.80 14.19
CA LEU A 169 -7.20 -12.97 14.85
C LEU A 169 -8.60 -13.30 14.33
N ASP A 170 -9.42 -12.29 14.03
CA ASP A 170 -10.75 -12.51 13.45
C ASP A 170 -10.65 -13.19 12.07
N ILE A 171 -9.66 -12.81 11.26
CA ILE A 171 -9.38 -13.47 9.96
C ILE A 171 -9.04 -14.95 10.16
N LEU A 172 -8.15 -15.28 11.10
CA LEU A 172 -7.81 -16.68 11.37
C LEU A 172 -9.03 -17.49 11.85
N ARG A 173 -9.88 -16.87 12.69
CA ARG A 173 -11.08 -17.52 13.23
C ARG A 173 -12.09 -17.85 12.13
N THR A 174 -12.34 -16.94 11.20
CA THR A 174 -13.26 -17.17 10.07
C THR A 174 -12.76 -18.28 9.15
N LEU A 175 -11.47 -18.28 8.82
CA LEU A 175 -10.85 -19.32 8.00
C LEU A 175 -10.90 -20.70 8.70
N THR A 176 -10.60 -20.75 9.99
CA THR A 176 -10.64 -22.02 10.75
C THR A 176 -12.06 -22.58 10.84
N SER A 177 -13.08 -21.74 11.02
CA SER A 177 -14.47 -22.21 10.99
C SER A 177 -14.88 -22.74 9.62
N ASP A 178 -14.45 -22.09 8.53
CA ASP A 178 -14.76 -22.56 7.19
C ASP A 178 -14.14 -23.93 6.88
N PHE A 179 -12.94 -24.20 7.42
CA PHE A 179 -12.28 -25.51 7.33
C PHE A 179 -12.96 -26.58 8.21
N LEU A 180 -13.36 -26.24 9.43
CA LEU A 180 -13.96 -27.19 10.38
C LEU A 180 -15.38 -27.63 10.00
N PHE A 181 -16.17 -26.77 9.34
CA PHE A 181 -17.58 -27.07 9.02
C PHE A 181 -17.81 -27.58 7.59
N LYS A 182 -16.77 -27.69 6.76
CA LYS A 182 -16.83 -28.27 5.40
C LYS A 182 -16.17 -29.64 5.26
N GLY A 183 -15.72 -30.25 6.36
CA GLY A 183 -15.13 -31.60 6.40
C GLY A 183 -16.16 -32.71 6.57
#